data_AF-R7HIK2-F1
#
_entry.id   AF-R7HIK2-F1
#
_cell.length_a   1.000
_cell.length_b   1.000
_cell.length_c   1.000
_cell.angle_alpha   90.00
_cell.angle_beta   90.00
_cell.angle_gamma   90.00
#
_symmetry.space_group_name_H-M   'P 1'
#
loop_
_entity.id
_entity.type
_entity.pdbx_description
1 polymer ?
#
loop_
_entity_poly.entity_id
_entity_poly.type
_entity_poly.pdbx_seq_one_letter_code
_entity_poly.pdbx_strand_id
1 'polypeptide(L)'
;MRKRNIKINVFINEEEQIRFKNKVKKLGLSQSSYIRKIINEDMDNVIHKDEIKPILEQIKALNHDLVRARNFMIMNRIHNGEELLEKVLTEIRTLQSVLDKEQY
;
A
#
# COMPACT_ATOMS: atom_id res chain seq x y z
N MET A 1 -21.03 -16.47 13.01
CA MET A 1 -20.02 -17.42 12.47
C MET A 1 -19.89 -18.61 13.41
N ARG A 2 -19.94 -19.86 12.89
CA ARG A 2 -19.71 -21.07 13.71
C ARG A 2 -18.27 -21.07 14.22
N LYS A 3 -18.04 -21.27 15.53
CA LYS A 3 -16.69 -21.51 16.10
C LYS A 3 -16.16 -22.85 15.55
N ARG A 4 -15.34 -22.81 14.51
CA ARG A 4 -14.59 -23.98 14.03
C ARG A 4 -13.30 -24.08 14.84
N ASN A 5 -13.03 -25.25 15.40
CA ASN A 5 -11.81 -25.50 16.19
C ASN A 5 -10.64 -25.85 15.25
N ILE A 6 -10.25 -24.89 14.40
CA ILE A 6 -9.18 -25.07 13.41
C ILE A 6 -7.83 -24.98 14.13
N LYS A 7 -7.02 -26.03 14.01
CA LYS A 7 -5.64 -26.06 14.53
C LYS A 7 -4.67 -25.65 13.43
N ILE A 8 -3.83 -24.66 13.71
CA ILE A 8 -2.76 -24.19 12.81
C ILE A 8 -1.42 -24.51 13.50
N ASN A 9 -0.55 -25.23 12.80
CA ASN A 9 0.81 -25.47 13.25
C ASN A 9 1.74 -24.45 12.59
N VAL A 10 2.54 -23.76 13.40
CA VAL A 10 3.50 -22.75 12.93
C VAL A 10 4.89 -23.21 13.31
N PHE A 11 5.79 -23.28 12.33
CA PHE A 11 7.18 -23.62 12.52
C PHE A 11 8.01 -22.35 12.37
N ILE A 12 8.82 -22.04 13.38
CA ILE A 12 9.72 -20.88 13.41
C ILE A 12 11.11 -21.35 13.84
N ASN A 13 12.14 -20.65 13.38
CA ASN A 13 13.52 -20.98 13.74
C ASN A 13 13.84 -20.57 15.19
N GLU A 14 15.03 -20.94 15.68
CA GLU A 14 15.41 -20.70 17.08
C GLU A 14 15.53 -19.20 17.42
N GLU A 15 16.08 -18.40 16.52
CA GLU A 15 16.21 -16.94 16.71
C GLU A 15 14.84 -16.25 16.78
N GLU A 16 13.95 -16.62 15.86
CA GLU A 16 12.56 -16.16 15.81
C GLU A 16 11.80 -16.58 17.07
N GLN A 17 12.05 -17.80 17.58
CA GLN A 17 11.42 -18.29 18.80
C GLN A 17 11.83 -17.47 20.03
N ILE A 18 13.10 -17.07 20.13
CA ILE A 18 13.59 -16.19 21.21
C ILE A 18 12.93 -14.81 21.11
N ARG A 19 12.94 -14.21 19.91
CA ARG A 19 12.28 -12.91 19.66
C ARG A 19 10.80 -12.97 19.98
N PHE A 20 10.13 -14.03 19.57
CA PHE A 20 8.71 -14.27 19.83
C PHE A 20 8.42 -14.35 21.33
N LYS A 21 9.15 -15.20 22.07
CA LYS A 21 8.98 -15.34 23.53
C LYS A 21 9.18 -14.01 24.26
N ASN A 22 10.17 -13.23 23.87
CA ASN A 22 10.44 -11.92 24.46
C ASN A 22 9.30 -10.92 24.20
N LYS A 23 8.76 -10.88 22.96
CA LYS A 23 7.62 -10.02 22.61
C LYS A 23 6.33 -10.43 23.34
N VAL A 24 6.04 -11.73 23.39
CA VAL A 24 4.89 -12.29 24.11
C VAL A 24 4.94 -11.90 25.60
N LYS A 25 6.11 -12.06 26.23
CA LYS A 25 6.32 -11.69 27.64
C LYS A 25 6.15 -10.19 27.87
N LYS A 26 6.69 -9.35 26.98
CA LYS A 26 6.56 -7.88 27.07
C LYS A 26 5.11 -7.42 26.98
N LEU A 27 4.29 -8.09 26.17
CA LEU A 27 2.90 -7.73 25.93
C LEU A 27 1.90 -8.39 26.89
N GLY A 28 2.36 -9.31 27.76
CA GLY A 28 1.50 -10.02 28.70
C GLY A 28 0.45 -10.93 28.02
N LEU A 29 0.68 -11.32 26.76
CA LEU A 29 -0.24 -12.15 25.99
C LEU A 29 0.14 -13.63 26.09
N SER A 30 -0.81 -14.52 25.80
CA SER A 30 -0.46 -15.91 25.50
C SER A 30 0.13 -16.00 24.09
N GLN A 31 0.98 -17.01 23.85
CA GLN A 31 1.60 -17.24 22.54
C GLN A 31 0.54 -17.37 21.42
N SER A 32 -0.54 -18.11 21.68
CA SER A 32 -1.64 -18.27 20.73
C SER A 32 -2.41 -16.98 20.48
N SER A 33 -2.63 -16.17 21.52
CA SER A 33 -3.28 -14.87 21.37
C SER A 33 -2.40 -13.89 20.59
N TYR A 34 -1.08 -13.94 20.79
CA TYR A 34 -0.15 -13.09 20.08
C TYR A 34 -0.04 -13.46 18.59
N ILE A 35 0.05 -14.75 18.26
CA ILE A 35 0.01 -15.22 16.87
C ILE A 35 -1.31 -14.81 16.20
N ARG A 36 -2.44 -15.01 16.88
CA ARG A 36 -3.75 -14.60 16.35
C ARG A 36 -3.84 -13.09 16.12
N LYS A 37 -3.28 -12.31 17.04
CA LYS A 37 -3.22 -10.85 16.93
C LYS A 37 -2.40 -10.44 15.71
N ILE A 38 -1.20 -11.00 15.51
CA ILE A 38 -0.36 -10.72 14.33
C ILE A 38 -1.08 -11.11 13.04
N ILE A 39 -1.60 -12.34 12.94
CA ILE A 39 -2.28 -12.80 11.72
C ILE A 39 -3.46 -11.90 11.37
N ASN A 40 -4.22 -11.45 12.37
CA ASN A 40 -5.37 -10.57 12.13
C ASN A 40 -4.94 -9.12 11.84
N GLU A 41 -3.94 -8.58 12.53
CA GLU A 41 -3.41 -7.24 12.29
C GLU A 41 -2.72 -7.13 10.91
N ASP A 42 -2.04 -8.20 10.46
CA ASP A 42 -1.51 -8.26 9.09
C ASP A 42 -2.65 -8.29 8.07
N MET A 43 -3.76 -9.01 8.32
CA MET A 43 -4.90 -8.96 7.42
C MET A 43 -5.54 -7.57 7.32
N ASP A 44 -5.59 -6.81 8.42
CA ASP A 44 -6.17 -5.46 8.44
C ASP A 44 -5.27 -4.41 7.75
N ASN A 45 -3.97 -4.66 7.63
CA ASN A 45 -3.01 -3.76 6.96
C ASN A 45 -2.65 -4.18 5.54
N VAL A 46 -3.19 -5.30 5.03
CA VAL A 46 -3.05 -5.67 3.63
C VAL A 46 -3.99 -4.79 2.82
N ILE A 47 -3.45 -3.72 2.21
CA ILE A 47 -4.14 -3.09 1.08
C ILE A 47 -4.31 -4.20 0.05
N HIS A 48 -5.55 -4.63 -0.19
CA HIS A 48 -5.78 -5.70 -1.13
C HIS A 48 -5.31 -5.22 -2.51
N LYS A 49 -4.49 -6.03 -3.19
CA LYS A 49 -3.97 -5.70 -4.53
C LYS A 49 -5.08 -5.31 -5.52
N ASP A 50 -6.26 -5.84 -5.29
CA ASP A 50 -7.50 -5.56 -6.03
C ASP A 50 -8.04 -4.14 -5.80
N GLU A 51 -7.72 -3.50 -4.67
CA GLU A 51 -8.06 -2.10 -4.34
C GLU A 51 -7.03 -1.10 -4.90
N ILE A 52 -5.77 -1.52 -5.08
CA ILE A 52 -4.70 -0.68 -5.65
C ILE A 52 -4.90 -0.48 -7.16
N LYS A 53 -5.33 -1.53 -7.86
CA LYS A 53 -5.52 -1.50 -9.32
C LYS A 53 -6.47 -0.38 -9.80
N PRO A 54 -7.69 -0.20 -9.26
CA PRO A 54 -8.57 0.88 -9.69
C PRO A 54 -8.00 2.28 -9.38
N ILE A 55 -7.27 2.43 -8.27
CA ILE A 55 -6.60 3.70 -7.93
C ILE A 55 -5.51 4.01 -8.96
N LEU A 56 -4.72 3.02 -9.35
CA LEU A 56 -3.68 3.19 -10.37
C LEU A 56 -4.27 3.57 -11.74
N GLU A 57 -5.39 2.96 -12.14
CA GLU A 57 -6.08 3.32 -13.39
C GLU A 57 -6.61 4.75 -13.36
N GLN A 58 -7.18 5.19 -12.23
CA GLN A 58 -7.62 6.59 -12.06
C GLN A 58 -6.45 7.58 -12.17
N ILE A 59 -5.30 7.27 -11.56
CA ILE A 59 -4.10 8.11 -11.65
C ILE A 59 -3.59 8.17 -13.10
N LYS A 60 -3.63 7.05 -13.85
CA LYS A 60 -3.26 7.02 -15.28
C LYS A 60 -4.19 7.90 -16.13
N ALA A 61 -5.50 7.85 -15.89
CA ALA A 61 -6.46 8.70 -16.57
C ALA A 61 -6.21 10.20 -16.27
N LEU A 62 -6.03 10.56 -14.99
CA LEU A 62 -5.73 11.93 -14.59
C LEU A 62 -4.43 12.46 -15.22
N ASN A 63 -3.37 11.63 -15.28
CA ASN A 63 -2.12 12.04 -15.92
C ASN A 63 -2.33 12.34 -17.41
N HIS A 64 -3.09 11.50 -18.11
CA HIS A 64 -3.40 11.71 -19.52
C HIS A 64 -4.18 13.02 -19.75
N ASP A 65 -5.17 13.32 -18.92
CA ASP A 65 -5.96 14.55 -19.02
C ASP A 65 -5.13 15.81 -18.71
N LEU A 66 -4.23 15.75 -17.74
CA LEU A 66 -3.32 16.85 -17.42
C LEU A 66 -2.30 17.12 -18.53
N VAL A 67 -1.77 16.07 -19.17
CA VAL A 67 -0.91 16.24 -20.37
C VAL A 67 -1.68 16.89 -21.51
N ARG A 68 -2.95 16.52 -21.71
CA ARG A 68 -3.81 17.17 -22.71
C ARG A 68 -4.04 18.65 -22.39
N ALA A 69 -4.32 18.99 -21.13
CA ALA A 69 -4.47 20.37 -20.67
C ALA A 69 -3.18 21.18 -20.89
N ARG A 70 -2.01 20.61 -20.58
CA ARG A 70 -0.70 21.22 -20.85
C ARG A 70 -0.53 21.55 -22.32
N ASN A 71 -0.80 20.60 -23.21
CA ASN A 71 -0.65 20.81 -24.65
C ASN A 71 -1.61 21.91 -25.16
N PHE A 72 -2.84 21.95 -24.64
CA PHE A 72 -3.78 23.04 -24.94
C PHE A 72 -3.23 24.41 -24.50
N MET A 73 -2.68 24.51 -23.29
CA MET A 73 -2.10 25.76 -22.78
C MET A 73 -0.93 26.24 -23.64
N ILE A 74 -0.02 25.33 -24.02
CA ILE A 74 1.12 25.63 -24.90
C ILE A 74 0.63 26.15 -26.26
N MET A 75 -0.35 25.48 -26.89
CA MET A 75 -0.90 25.88 -28.18
C MET A 75 -1.56 27.27 -28.14
N ASN A 76 -2.17 27.63 -27.01
CA ASN A 76 -2.85 28.91 -26.82
C ASN A 76 -1.97 30.00 -26.17
N ARG A 77 -0.66 29.73 -25.97
CA ARG A 77 0.29 30.65 -25.31
C ARG A 77 -0.18 31.13 -23.93
N ILE A 78 -0.83 30.23 -23.19
CA ILE A 78 -1.28 30.49 -21.82
C ILE A 78 -0.12 30.14 -20.88
N HIS A 79 0.64 31.14 -20.47
CA HIS A 79 1.83 30.97 -19.62
C HIS A 79 1.50 30.93 -18.12
N ASN A 80 0.27 31.31 -17.75
CA ASN A 80 -0.16 31.30 -16.35
C ASN A 80 -0.39 29.85 -15.89
N GLY A 81 0.37 29.42 -14.87
CA GLY A 81 0.18 28.10 -14.25
C GLY A 81 0.97 26.95 -14.88
N GLU A 82 1.83 27.21 -15.88
CA GLU A 82 2.69 26.20 -16.52
C GLU A 82 3.63 25.52 -15.51
N GLU A 83 4.25 26.29 -14.61
CA GLU A 83 5.12 25.77 -13.55
C GLU A 83 4.35 24.90 -12.54
N LEU A 84 3.13 25.31 -12.17
CA LEU A 84 2.28 24.55 -11.26
C LEU A 84 1.86 23.22 -11.90
N LEU A 85 1.49 23.26 -13.18
CA LEU A 85 1.09 22.08 -13.94
C LEU A 85 2.24 21.07 -14.08
N GLU A 86 3.47 21.53 -14.31
CA GLU A 86 4.63 20.64 -14.36
C GLU A 86 5.00 20.04 -12.99
N LYS A 87 4.82 20.79 -11.90
CA LYS A 87 4.95 20.24 -10.54
C LYS A 87 3.97 19.10 -10.32
N VAL A 88 2.69 19.31 -10.63
CA VAL A 88 1.63 18.29 -10.48
C VAL A 88 1.91 17.07 -11.36
N LEU A 89 2.31 17.26 -12.63
CA LEU A 89 2.66 16.15 -13.52
C LEU A 89 3.85 15.33 -13.00
N THR A 90 4.84 16.00 -12.40
CA THR A 90 6.01 15.34 -11.80
C THR A 90 5.64 14.52 -10.57
N GLU A 91 4.78 15.06 -9.70
CA GLU A 91 4.27 14.36 -8.53
C GLU A 91 3.47 13.11 -8.93
N ILE A 92 2.59 13.23 -9.92
CA ILE A 92 1.79 12.11 -10.45
C ILE A 92 2.69 11.01 -11.02
N ARG A 93 3.72 11.35 -11.80
CA ARG A 93 4.69 10.37 -12.32
C ARG A 93 5.45 9.66 -11.19
N THR A 94 5.81 10.39 -10.15
CA THR A 94 6.49 9.82 -8.97
C THR A 94 5.58 8.81 -8.28
N LEU A 95 4.31 9.17 -8.03
CA LEU A 95 3.30 8.29 -7.42
C LEU A 95 3.04 7.05 -8.28
N GLN A 96 2.94 7.19 -9.60
CA GLN A 96 2.81 6.05 -10.52
C GLN A 96 4.00 5.09 -10.38
N SER A 97 5.23 5.61 -10.30
CA SER A 97 6.42 4.75 -10.18
C SER A 97 6.50 3.99 -8.85
N VAL A 98 5.95 4.54 -7.77
CA VAL A 98 5.88 3.87 -6.46
C VAL A 98 4.82 2.76 -6.52
N LEU A 99 3.64 3.07 -7.05
CA LEU A 99 2.55 2.11 -7.15
C LEU A 99 2.85 0.96 -8.10
N ASP A 100 3.55 1.20 -9.22
CA ASP A 100 3.95 0.13 -10.14
C ASP A 100 4.96 -0.84 -9.51
N LYS A 101 5.79 -0.39 -8.55
CA LYS A 101 6.75 -1.25 -7.81
C LYS A 101 6.06 -2.12 -6.77
N GLU A 102 4.97 -1.65 -6.17
CA GLU A 102 4.16 -2.40 -5.19
C GLU A 102 3.31 -3.52 -5.86
N GLN A 103 3.29 -3.59 -7.20
CA GLN A 103 2.57 -4.62 -7.95
C GLN A 103 3.36 -5.93 -8.18
N TYR A 104 4.66 -5.98 -7.87
CA TYR A 104 5.55 -7.15 -8.04
C TYR A 104 6.05 -7.68 -6.71
#